data_AF-A0AAW7EXF8-F1
#
_entry.id   AF-A0AAW7EXF8-F1
#
_cell.length_a   1.000
_cell.length_b   1.000
_cell.length_c   1.000
_cell.angle_alpha   90.00
_cell.angle_beta   90.00
_cell.angle_gamma   90.00
#
_symmetry.space_group_name_H-M   'P 1'
#
loop_
_entity.id
_entity.type
_entity.pdbx_description
1 polymer ?
#
loop_
_entity_poly.entity_id
_entity_poly.type
_entity_poly.pdbx_seq_one_letter_code
_entity_poly.pdbx_strand_id
1 'polypeptide(L)'
;MKKLPIIVICVALLAGCAGIMEKQEPICEGVAMFGGQDTIVQIYGVRKVANQTQYRAGYPFNWQWVSKNNFSSTTCDKKPEVRNDLPTKSA
;
A
#
# COMPACT_ATOMS: atom_id res chain seq x y z
N MET A 1 -18.48 -33.55 33.28
CA MET A 1 -18.28 -32.29 32.51
C MET A 1 -16.79 -32.15 32.16
N LYS A 2 -16.37 -32.57 30.96
CA LYS A 2 -14.94 -32.60 30.54
C LYS A 2 -14.70 -32.12 29.09
N LYS A 3 -15.74 -31.55 28.44
CA LYS A 3 -15.74 -31.17 27.01
C LYS A 3 -15.44 -29.68 26.77
N LEU A 4 -15.39 -28.88 27.84
CA LEU A 4 -15.14 -27.44 27.77
C LEU A 4 -13.78 -27.01 27.15
N PRO A 5 -12.65 -27.71 27.40
CA PRO A 5 -11.36 -27.19 26.90
C PRO A 5 -11.22 -27.29 25.38
N ILE A 6 -11.96 -28.20 24.73
CA ILE A 6 -11.90 -28.41 23.28
C ILE A 6 -12.54 -27.22 22.55
N ILE A 7 -13.64 -26.68 23.08
CA ILE A 7 -14.37 -25.57 22.45
C ILE A 7 -13.53 -24.28 22.49
N VAL A 8 -12.81 -24.03 23.58
CA VAL A 8 -11.95 -22.84 23.72
C VAL A 8 -10.77 -22.88 22.74
N ILE A 9 -10.18 -24.05 22.52
CA ILE A 9 -9.08 -24.24 21.55
C ILE A 9 -9.58 -24.04 20.11
N CYS A 10 -10.77 -24.54 19.77
CA CYS A 10 -11.34 -24.35 18.43
C CYS A 10 -11.62 -22.87 18.11
N VAL A 11 -12.04 -22.06 19.08
CA VAL A 11 -12.31 -20.62 18.85
C VAL A 11 -11.00 -19.83 18.69
N ALA A 12 -9.94 -20.19 19.41
CA ALA A 12 -8.64 -19.54 19.28
C ALA A 12 -7.99 -19.78 17.89
N LEU A 13 -8.18 -20.96 17.30
CA LEU A 13 -7.69 -21.27 15.96
C LEU A 13 -8.41 -20.50 14.84
N LEU A 14 -9.64 -20.03 15.09
CA LEU A 14 -10.40 -19.21 14.14
C LEU A 14 -10.01 -17.72 14.17
N ALA A 15 -9.33 -17.25 15.22
CA ALA A 15 -8.90 -15.86 15.36
C ALA A 15 -7.58 -15.55 14.61
N GLY A 16 -6.90 -16.55 14.07
CA GLY A 16 -5.59 -16.42 13.43
C GLY A 16 -5.63 -16.28 11.91
N CYS A 17 -6.25 -15.22 11.38
CA CYS A 17 -6.05 -14.84 9.96
C CYS A 17 -6.17 -13.33 9.67
N ALA A 18 -6.28 -12.48 10.69
CA ALA A 18 -6.03 -11.05 10.51
C ALA A 18 -4.54 -10.81 10.74
N GLY A 19 -3.72 -11.13 9.72
CA GLY A 19 -2.34 -10.68 9.69
C GLY A 19 -2.31 -9.17 9.93
N ILE A 20 -1.31 -8.71 10.68
CA ILE A 20 -1.08 -7.29 10.96
C ILE A 20 -0.96 -6.63 9.58
N MET A 21 -2.01 -5.94 9.14
CA MET A 21 -2.00 -5.22 7.87
C MET A 21 -1.09 -4.02 8.08
N GLU A 22 0.19 -4.23 7.79
CA GLU A 22 1.19 -3.18 7.82
C GLU A 22 0.71 -2.11 6.84
N LYS A 23 0.22 -1.00 7.39
CA LYS A 23 -0.36 0.09 6.63
C LYS A 23 0.73 0.58 5.69
N GLN A 24 0.64 0.21 4.41
CA GLN A 24 1.64 0.63 3.43
C GLN A 24 1.60 2.16 3.34
N GLU A 25 2.69 2.80 3.75
CA GLU A 25 2.86 4.23 3.54
C GLU A 25 3.11 4.51 2.05
N PRO A 26 2.57 5.61 1.51
CA PRO A 26 2.86 6.00 0.14
C PRO A 26 4.33 6.39 -0.01
N ILE A 27 4.97 5.88 -1.05
CA ILE A 27 6.38 6.17 -1.37
C ILE A 27 6.55 7.52 -2.07
N CYS A 28 5.52 7.96 -2.79
CA CYS A 28 5.47 9.20 -3.54
C CYS A 28 4.02 9.54 -3.91
N GLU A 29 3.85 10.70 -4.54
CA GLU A 29 2.57 11.19 -5.05
C GLU A 29 2.68 11.48 -6.54
N GLY A 30 1.55 11.35 -7.23
CA GLY A 30 1.39 11.76 -8.61
C GLY A 30 0.13 12.57 -8.79
N VAL A 31 0.12 13.47 -9.76
CA VAL A 31 -1.09 14.17 -10.19
C VAL A 31 -1.63 13.46 -11.40
N ALA A 32 -2.89 13.04 -11.37
CA ALA A 32 -3.58 12.42 -12.48
C ALA A 32 -4.87 13.19 -12.78
N MET A 33 -5.22 13.29 -14.06
CA MET A 33 -6.47 13.94 -14.46
C MET A 33 -7.62 12.94 -14.38
N PHE A 34 -8.59 13.20 -13.51
CA PHE A 34 -9.77 12.36 -13.34
C PHE A 34 -11.02 13.24 -13.45
N GLY A 35 -11.94 12.90 -14.37
CA GLY A 35 -13.14 13.70 -14.60
C GLY A 35 -12.88 15.16 -15.02
N GLY A 36 -11.73 15.45 -15.64
CA GLY A 36 -11.32 16.80 -16.03
C GLY A 36 -10.71 17.65 -14.90
N GLN A 37 -10.46 17.06 -13.72
CA GLN A 37 -9.78 17.73 -12.60
C GLN A 37 -8.48 17.01 -12.26
N ASP A 38 -7.47 17.80 -11.91
CA ASP A 38 -6.20 17.29 -11.39
C ASP A 38 -6.41 16.75 -9.97
N THR A 39 -6.13 15.47 -9.78
CA THR A 39 -6.27 14.77 -8.51
C THR A 39 -4.91 14.26 -8.04
N ILE A 40 -4.60 14.49 -6.77
CA ILE A 40 -3.40 13.93 -6.14
C ILE A 40 -3.67 12.47 -5.80
N VAL A 41 -2.78 11.60 -6.27
CA VAL A 41 -2.86 10.16 -6.15
C VAL A 41 -1.62 9.66 -5.44
N GLN A 42 -1.85 8.90 -4.37
CA GLN A 42 -0.79 8.25 -3.61
C GLN A 42 -0.25 7.04 -4.37
N ILE A 43 1.08 6.95 -4.47
CA ILE A 43 1.79 5.85 -5.14
C ILE A 43 2.50 5.02 -4.08
N TYR A 44 2.30 3.71 -4.12
CA TYR A 44 2.81 2.74 -3.13
C TYR A 44 3.86 1.78 -3.71
N GLY A 45 4.19 1.92 -4.99
CA GLY A 45 5.19 1.08 -5.64
C GLY A 45 5.53 1.56 -7.05
N VAL A 46 6.75 1.29 -7.47
CA VAL A 46 7.25 1.56 -8.82
C VAL A 46 7.81 0.26 -9.40
N ARG A 47 7.45 -0.06 -10.64
CA ARG A 47 8.06 -1.19 -11.37
C ARG A 47 8.31 -0.81 -12.83
N LYS A 48 9.18 -1.56 -13.50
CA LYS A 48 9.43 -1.43 -14.94
C LYS A 48 8.99 -2.72 -15.63
N VAL A 49 8.07 -2.61 -16.59
CA VAL A 49 7.57 -3.75 -17.38
C VAL A 49 7.67 -3.37 -18.85
N ALA A 50 8.30 -4.21 -19.68
CA ALA A 50 8.49 -3.95 -21.10
C ALA A 50 9.07 -2.54 -21.40
N ASN A 51 10.12 -2.15 -20.65
CA ASN A 51 10.75 -0.82 -20.71
C ASN A 51 9.88 0.37 -20.30
N GLN A 52 8.64 0.16 -19.85
CA GLN A 52 7.75 1.22 -19.35
C GLN A 52 7.68 1.22 -17.82
N THR A 53 7.70 2.40 -17.22
CA THR A 53 7.52 2.57 -15.78
C THR A 53 6.02 2.52 -15.43
N GLN A 54 5.67 1.71 -14.44
CA GLN A 54 4.33 1.59 -13.89
C GLN A 54 4.33 1.90 -12.40
N TYR A 55 3.27 2.57 -11.95
CA TYR A 55 3.05 2.94 -10.56
C TYR A 55 1.88 2.16 -10.00
N ARG A 56 2.05 1.66 -8.76
CA ARG A 56 0.96 1.07 -8.00
C ARG A 56 0.24 2.21 -7.28
N ALA A 57 -0.86 2.64 -7.86
CA ALA A 57 -1.56 3.84 -7.44
C ALA A 57 -2.78 3.50 -6.59
N GLY A 58 -3.02 4.26 -5.52
CA GLY A 58 -4.21 4.14 -4.68
C GLY A 58 -5.47 4.66 -5.40
N TYR A 59 -6.40 5.25 -4.65
CA TYR A 59 -7.56 5.91 -5.24
C TYR A 59 -7.12 7.05 -6.20
N PRO A 60 -7.73 7.22 -7.38
CA PRO A 60 -8.91 6.51 -7.91
C PRO A 60 -8.61 5.21 -8.69
N PHE A 61 -7.35 4.80 -8.80
CA PHE A 61 -6.91 3.63 -9.57
C PHE A 61 -7.01 2.29 -8.82
N ASN A 62 -7.58 2.27 -7.61
CA ASN A 62 -7.90 1.05 -6.85
C ASN A 62 -6.72 0.06 -6.71
N TRP A 63 -5.53 0.56 -6.38
CA TRP A 63 -4.32 -0.24 -6.13
C TRP A 63 -3.79 -0.99 -7.36
N GLN A 64 -4.25 -0.60 -8.56
CA GLN A 64 -3.80 -1.17 -9.82
C GLN A 64 -2.43 -0.61 -10.24
N TRP A 65 -1.75 -1.38 -11.09
CA TRP A 65 -0.54 -0.94 -11.77
C TRP A 65 -0.91 -0.15 -13.01
N VAL A 66 -0.63 1.14 -12.99
CA VAL A 66 -0.93 2.09 -14.06
C VAL A 66 0.35 2.67 -14.64
N SER A 67 0.36 2.96 -15.94
CA SER A 67 1.53 3.54 -16.61
C SER A 67 1.84 4.94 -16.06
N LYS A 68 3.13 5.31 -15.95
CA LYS A 68 3.59 6.67 -15.63
C LYS A 68 2.91 7.74 -16.48
N ASN A 69 2.54 7.40 -17.72
CA ASN A 69 1.88 8.32 -18.66
C ASN A 69 0.46 8.74 -18.26
N ASN A 70 -0.17 8.08 -17.27
CA ASN A 70 -1.48 8.51 -16.75
C ASN A 70 -1.36 9.65 -15.73
N PHE A 71 -0.14 10.06 -15.39
CA PHE A 71 0.13 11.13 -14.45
C PHE A 71 0.72 12.33 -15.18
N SER A 72 0.19 13.52 -14.91
CA SER A 72 0.72 14.78 -15.43
C SER A 72 2.04 15.14 -14.76
N SER A 73 2.21 14.79 -13.48
CA SER A 73 3.45 14.94 -12.73
C SER A 73 3.57 13.88 -11.64
N THR A 74 4.81 13.52 -11.27
CA THR A 74 5.07 12.62 -10.13
C THR A 74 6.28 13.08 -9.31
N THR A 75 6.25 12.79 -8.02
CA THR A 75 7.39 13.02 -7.10
C THR A 75 8.31 11.82 -6.98
N CYS A 76 7.98 10.69 -7.63
CA CYS A 76 8.72 9.42 -7.52
C CYS A 76 10.14 9.45 -8.12
N ASP A 77 10.45 10.44 -8.96
CA ASP A 77 11.79 10.64 -9.50
C ASP A 77 12.69 11.41 -8.51
N LYS A 78 12.10 12.04 -7.48
CA LYS A 78 12.84 12.60 -6.34
C LYS A 78 13.10 11.44 -5.38
N LYS A 79 14.38 11.24 -5.02
CA LYS A 79 14.82 10.19 -4.09
C LYS A 79 13.91 10.23 -2.85
N PRO A 80 13.36 9.09 -2.38
CA PRO A 80 12.53 9.09 -1.18
C PRO A 80 13.37 9.69 -0.05
N GLU A 81 12.87 10.78 0.53
CA GLU A 81 13.42 11.31 1.77
C GLU A 81 13.30 10.18 2.78
N VAL A 82 14.44 9.63 3.20
CA VAL A 82 14.50 8.55 4.18
C VAL A 82 13.91 9.10 5.47
N ARG A 83 12.63 8.84 5.71
CA ARG A 83 11.95 9.19 6.95
C ARG A 83 12.48 8.28 8.05
N ASN A 84 13.46 8.77 8.80
CA ASN A 84 14.06 8.11 9.97
C ASN A 84 13.15 8.15 11.22
N ASP A 85 11.85 8.40 11.06
CA ASP A 85 10.94 8.68 12.18
C ASP A 85 10.18 7.44 12.70
N LEU A 86 10.47 6.23 12.20
CA LEU A 86 9.92 5.04 12.84
C LEU A 86 10.76 4.73 14.10
N PRO A 87 10.20 4.83 15.32
CA PRO A 87 10.87 4.32 16.48
C PRO A 87 11.05 2.82 16.28
N THR A 88 12.31 2.38 16.18
CA THR A 88 12.73 1.00 16.34
C THR A 88 12.08 0.50 17.62
N LYS A 89 11.06 -0.34 17.49
CA LYS A 89 10.43 -1.02 18.61
C LYS A 89 11.48 -1.97 19.17
N SER A 90 12.15 -1.55 20.25
CA SER A 90 13.09 -2.37 21.00
C SER A 90 12.38 -3.67 21.40
N ALA A 91 12.97 -4.78 20.95
CA ALA A 91 12.66 -6.12 21.44
C ALA A 91 13.19 -6.29 22.87
#